data_AF-A0A382RWT9-F1
#
_entry.id   AF-A0A382RWT9-F1
#
_cell.length_a   1.000
_cell.length_b   1.000
_cell.length_c   1.000
_cell.angle_alpha   90.00
_cell.angle_beta   90.00
_cell.angle_gamma   90.00
#
_symmetry.space_group_name_H-M   'P 1'
#
loop_
_entity.id
_entity.type
_entity.pdbx_description
1 polymer ?
#
loop_
_entity_poly.entity_id
_entity_poly.type
_entity_poly.pdbx_seq_one_letter_code
_entity_poly.pdbx_strand_id
1 'polypeptide(L)'
;RISPQWSGDSSHFWYRNDLPQGTRKFVLVDLRKGVREEAFDHERLAKALLATGVKGVKANRLPVNQLYFDTSENLAYFQAKGLHFQWNRKTKKLTKIEAEAIPKTSYSTNKPTEPQPEPKPYRPSRNVSPDGKWKAFIKDHNVFVRSTKGEEEIQLSKDGKSDNSYQAPFWSSNSNNLISFRVQPGKVSEVHLVASSPKGGGRAKLHTRKYPLPGDKFAKHELNWFDLEAKINDGQDNKKHHLKPQVGLIDFGWPNLRWTPDGRYARYRKVDRGHQRFRVIEIDAFTGKTRNVIDEKSDTFIWTEHAKDLGVPLVN
;
A
#
# COMPACT_ATOMS: atom_id res chain seq x y z
N ARG A 1 17.76 10.32 -1.48
CA ARG A 1 17.01 9.48 -2.43
C ARG A 1 17.10 10.12 -3.82
N ILE A 2 17.57 9.41 -4.84
CA ILE A 2 17.56 9.88 -6.23
C ILE A 2 16.33 9.34 -6.95
N SER A 3 15.83 10.07 -7.95
CA SER A 3 14.70 9.65 -8.78
C SER A 3 15.14 9.59 -10.25
N PRO A 4 15.74 8.47 -10.70
CA PRO A 4 16.26 8.34 -12.05
C PRO A 4 15.11 8.35 -13.08
N GLN A 5 15.34 9.03 -14.21
CA GLN A 5 14.48 9.00 -15.39
C GLN A 5 15.19 8.19 -16.46
N TRP A 6 14.68 7.00 -16.73
CA TRP A 6 15.29 6.04 -17.65
C TRP A 6 14.86 6.30 -19.09
N SER A 7 15.78 6.17 -20.04
CA SER A 7 15.46 6.12 -21.46
C SER A 7 14.65 4.87 -21.79
N GLY A 8 13.83 4.93 -22.83
CA GLY A 8 12.92 3.83 -23.19
C GLY A 8 13.62 2.53 -23.56
N ASP A 9 14.83 2.64 -24.09
CA ASP A 9 15.69 1.51 -24.45
C ASP A 9 16.66 1.10 -23.33
N SER A 10 16.52 1.69 -22.14
CA SER A 10 17.41 1.47 -20.98
C SER A 10 18.91 1.71 -21.23
N SER A 11 19.26 2.46 -22.28
CA SER A 11 20.67 2.76 -22.61
C SER A 11 21.29 3.85 -21.76
N HIS A 12 20.48 4.72 -21.17
CA HIS A 12 20.93 5.80 -20.30
C HIS A 12 19.81 6.23 -19.35
N PHE A 13 20.19 6.95 -18.30
CA PHE A 13 19.22 7.62 -17.43
C PHE A 13 19.80 8.92 -16.93
N TRP A 14 18.95 9.82 -16.47
CA TRP A 14 19.38 11.04 -15.78
C TRP A 14 18.66 11.19 -14.45
N TYR A 15 19.24 11.98 -13.54
CA TYR A 15 18.56 12.36 -12.30
C TYR A 15 18.89 13.79 -11.91
N ARG A 16 17.95 14.41 -11.19
CA ARG A 16 18.19 15.66 -10.48
C ARG A 16 18.72 15.34 -9.09
N ASN A 17 19.84 15.96 -8.73
CA ASN A 17 20.37 15.94 -7.37
C ASN A 17 20.06 17.28 -6.70
N ASP A 18 19.16 17.26 -5.72
CA ASP A 18 18.78 18.44 -4.93
C ASP A 18 19.75 18.59 -3.74
N LEU A 19 20.47 19.70 -3.71
CA LEU A 19 21.54 20.02 -2.75
C LEU A 19 21.07 21.11 -1.75
N PRO A 20 21.82 21.33 -0.64
CA PRO A 20 21.51 22.40 0.32
C PRO A 20 21.35 23.77 -0.35
N GLN A 21 20.62 24.66 0.34
CA GLN A 21 20.34 26.03 -0.12
C GLN A 21 19.56 26.09 -1.45
N GLY A 22 18.86 25.01 -1.82
CA GLY A 22 18.02 24.94 -3.02
C GLY A 22 18.81 24.84 -4.32
N THR A 23 20.10 24.47 -4.24
CA THR A 23 20.94 24.19 -5.39
C THR A 23 20.51 22.88 -6.03
N ARG A 24 20.59 22.77 -7.36
CA ARG A 24 20.29 21.52 -8.07
C ARG A 24 21.31 21.25 -9.15
N LYS A 25 21.73 19.99 -9.25
CA LYS A 25 22.57 19.46 -10.34
C LYS A 25 21.78 18.45 -11.16
N PHE A 26 22.02 18.42 -12.46
CA PHE A 26 21.48 17.40 -13.34
C PHE A 26 22.62 16.48 -13.75
N VAL A 27 22.44 15.17 -13.58
CA VAL A 27 23.45 14.15 -13.88
C VAL A 27 22.91 13.22 -14.95
N LEU A 28 23.70 12.96 -15.97
CA LEU A 28 23.45 11.97 -17.01
C LEU A 28 24.36 10.75 -16.77
N VAL A 29 23.80 9.56 -16.91
CA VAL A 29 24.52 8.29 -16.87
C VAL A 29 24.25 7.55 -18.17
N ASP A 30 25.29 7.39 -18.99
CA ASP A 30 25.27 6.61 -20.23
C ASP A 30 25.80 5.21 -19.93
N LEU A 31 24.92 4.21 -20.00
CA LEU A 31 25.26 2.83 -19.64
C LEU A 31 26.02 2.11 -20.77
N ARG A 32 25.87 2.56 -22.02
CA ARG A 32 26.63 2.00 -23.14
C ARG A 32 28.10 2.40 -23.06
N LYS A 33 28.37 3.62 -22.62
CA LYS A 33 29.73 4.15 -22.44
C LYS A 33 30.29 3.92 -21.03
N GLY A 34 29.44 3.58 -20.06
CA GLY A 34 29.82 3.48 -18.65
C GLY A 34 30.21 4.84 -18.04
N VAL A 35 29.67 5.94 -18.57
CA VAL A 35 30.05 7.30 -18.16
C VAL A 35 28.96 7.94 -17.32
N ARG A 36 29.38 8.59 -16.23
CA ARG A 36 28.54 9.45 -15.39
C ARG A 36 29.09 10.87 -15.42
N GLU A 37 28.28 11.82 -15.86
CA GLU A 37 28.71 13.21 -16.06
C GLU A 37 27.60 14.21 -15.73
N GLU A 38 27.96 15.48 -15.59
CA GLU A 38 26.95 16.54 -15.52
C GLU A 38 26.20 16.65 -16.84
N ALA A 39 24.87 16.71 -16.74
CA ALA A 39 23.98 16.82 -17.89
C ALA A 39 24.28 18.07 -18.75
N PHE A 40 24.66 19.16 -18.08
CA PHE A 40 24.87 20.48 -18.65
C PHE A 40 26.12 21.14 -18.08
N ASP A 41 26.68 22.06 -18.86
CA ASP A 41 27.45 23.16 -18.28
C ASP A 41 26.42 24.18 -17.75
N HIS A 42 26.23 24.20 -16.44
CA HIS A 42 25.17 24.98 -15.79
C HIS A 42 25.29 26.49 -16.02
N GLU A 43 26.52 27.00 -16.06
CA GLU A 43 26.81 28.42 -16.29
C GLU A 43 26.48 28.81 -17.72
N ARG A 44 26.93 28.01 -18.70
CA ARG A 44 26.64 28.28 -20.12
C ARG A 44 25.16 28.15 -20.44
N LEU A 45 24.50 27.13 -19.89
CA LEU A 45 23.07 26.94 -20.11
C LEU A 45 22.24 28.07 -19.49
N ALA A 46 22.62 28.54 -18.30
CA ALA A 46 21.96 29.68 -17.67
C ALA A 46 22.07 30.94 -18.54
N LYS A 47 23.27 31.26 -19.03
CA LYS A 47 23.51 32.39 -19.94
C LYS A 47 22.71 32.26 -21.23
N ALA A 48 22.70 31.07 -21.84
CA ALA A 48 21.95 30.82 -23.07
C ALA A 48 20.44 30.98 -22.88
N LEU A 49 19.88 30.53 -21.75
CA LEU A 49 18.46 30.73 -21.43
C LEU A 49 18.11 32.20 -21.16
N LEU A 50 18.99 32.96 -20.50
CA LEU A 50 18.78 34.40 -20.31
C LEU A 50 18.74 35.14 -21.65
N ALA A 51 19.62 34.76 -22.60
CA ALA A 51 19.67 35.36 -23.93
C ALA A 51 18.42 35.11 -24.77
N THR A 52 17.62 34.08 -24.47
CA THR A 52 16.32 33.84 -25.13
C THR A 52 15.15 34.58 -24.48
N GLY A 53 15.41 35.39 -23.45
CA GLY A 53 14.41 36.18 -22.73
C GLY A 53 13.80 35.49 -21.51
N VAL A 54 14.28 34.29 -21.13
CA VAL A 54 13.81 33.59 -19.92
C VAL A 54 14.32 34.32 -18.67
N LYS A 55 13.42 34.91 -17.89
CA LYS A 55 13.77 35.67 -16.68
C LYS A 55 14.07 34.76 -15.47
N GLY A 56 14.97 35.24 -14.59
CA GLY A 56 15.22 34.63 -13.28
C GLY A 56 15.97 33.30 -13.31
N VAL A 57 16.78 33.06 -14.35
CA VAL A 57 17.62 31.87 -14.47
C VAL A 57 18.89 32.05 -13.64
N LYS A 58 19.22 31.06 -12.81
CA LYS A 58 20.48 30.98 -12.05
C LYS A 58 21.17 29.65 -12.35
N ALA A 59 22.48 29.64 -12.54
CA ALA A 59 23.25 28.43 -12.87
C ALA A 59 23.14 27.34 -11.79
N ASN A 60 23.20 27.72 -10.52
CA ASN A 60 23.01 26.81 -9.39
C ASN A 60 21.54 26.33 -9.22
N ARG A 61 20.59 26.92 -9.95
CA ARG A 61 19.16 26.62 -9.86
C ARG A 61 18.46 26.65 -11.23
N LEU A 62 19.05 25.98 -12.24
CA LEU A 62 18.51 25.93 -13.61
C LEU A 62 17.04 25.52 -13.66
N PRO A 63 16.13 26.27 -14.31
CA PRO A 63 14.69 25.99 -14.35
C PRO A 63 14.31 24.88 -15.35
N VAL A 64 15.09 23.80 -15.39
CA VAL A 64 14.92 22.67 -16.31
C VAL A 64 13.91 21.68 -15.75
N ASN A 65 12.85 21.43 -16.52
CA ASN A 65 11.83 20.42 -16.29
C ASN A 65 11.65 19.59 -17.58
N GLN A 66 11.02 18.41 -17.49
CA GLN A 66 10.75 17.55 -18.65
C GLN A 66 12.02 17.34 -19.51
N LEU A 67 13.10 16.88 -18.88
CA LEU A 67 14.39 16.71 -19.54
C LEU A 67 14.47 15.34 -20.21
N TYR A 68 14.96 15.34 -21.45
CA TYR A 68 15.18 14.18 -22.29
C TYR A 68 16.56 14.30 -22.95
N PHE A 69 17.22 13.18 -23.20
CA PHE A 69 18.48 13.10 -23.92
C PHE A 69 18.35 12.20 -25.14
N ASP A 70 19.02 12.63 -26.21
CA ASP A 70 19.45 11.79 -27.33
C ASP A 70 20.97 11.70 -27.24
N THR A 71 21.48 10.56 -26.76
CA THR A 71 22.92 10.37 -26.54
C THR A 71 23.69 10.08 -27.84
N SER A 72 23.01 9.65 -28.91
CA SER A 72 23.56 9.53 -30.27
C SER A 72 23.88 10.89 -30.86
N GLU A 73 22.91 11.81 -30.81
CA GLU A 73 23.02 13.14 -31.42
C GLU A 73 23.62 14.21 -30.48
N ASN A 74 23.94 13.83 -29.24
CA ASN A 74 24.38 14.73 -28.18
C ASN A 74 23.37 15.86 -27.91
N LEU A 75 22.08 15.57 -28.01
CA LEU A 75 21.01 16.53 -27.79
C LEU A 75 20.35 16.31 -26.43
N ALA A 76 19.93 17.42 -25.82
CA ALA A 76 19.08 17.44 -24.65
C ALA A 76 17.85 18.30 -24.95
N TYR A 77 16.66 17.78 -24.70
CA TYR A 77 15.40 18.50 -24.88
C TYR A 77 14.80 18.77 -23.51
N PHE A 78 14.33 19.99 -23.26
CA PHE A 78 13.71 20.31 -21.99
C PHE A 78 12.77 21.50 -22.06
N GLN A 79 11.94 21.61 -21.02
CA GLN A 79 11.14 22.79 -20.75
C GLN A 79 11.84 23.69 -19.73
N ALA A 80 11.84 25.00 -19.99
CA ALA A 80 12.22 26.01 -19.01
C ALA A 80 11.20 27.16 -19.01
N LYS A 81 10.57 27.39 -17.85
CA LYS A 81 9.55 28.45 -17.66
C LYS A 81 8.42 28.41 -18.70
N GLY A 82 7.99 27.22 -19.10
CA GLY A 82 6.91 27.01 -20.07
C GLY A 82 7.36 27.02 -21.55
N LEU A 83 8.62 27.36 -21.85
CA LEU A 83 9.17 27.31 -23.20
C LEU A 83 9.98 26.01 -23.41
N HIS A 84 10.03 25.52 -24.65
CA HIS A 84 10.73 24.31 -25.02
C HIS A 84 12.05 24.62 -25.73
N PHE A 85 13.07 23.85 -25.40
CA PHE A 85 14.42 24.04 -25.90
C PHE A 85 15.09 22.74 -26.28
N GLN A 86 15.90 22.81 -27.33
CA GLN A 86 16.92 21.83 -27.68
C GLN A 86 18.30 22.40 -27.33
N TRP A 87 19.09 21.64 -26.60
CA TRP A 87 20.45 21.96 -26.23
C TRP A 87 21.41 20.93 -26.81
N ASN A 88 22.32 21.38 -27.66
CA ASN A 88 23.41 20.53 -28.11
C ASN A 88 24.53 20.51 -27.07
N ARG A 89 24.77 19.34 -26.47
CA ARG A 89 25.73 19.15 -25.39
C ARG A 89 27.18 19.26 -25.86
N LYS A 90 27.46 19.05 -27.15
CA LYS A 90 28.80 19.18 -27.73
C LYS A 90 29.11 20.63 -28.11
N THR A 91 28.24 21.25 -28.90
CA THR A 91 28.44 22.63 -29.40
C THR A 91 28.02 23.71 -28.39
N LYS A 92 27.30 23.33 -27.32
CA LYS A 92 26.77 24.24 -26.30
C LYS A 92 25.80 25.28 -26.88
N LYS A 93 25.12 24.94 -27.97
CA LYS A 93 24.12 25.79 -28.61
C LYS A 93 22.72 25.46 -28.09
N LEU A 94 21.98 26.50 -27.71
CA LEU A 94 20.57 26.44 -27.35
C LEU A 94 19.70 26.91 -28.52
N THR A 95 18.67 26.14 -28.85
CA THR A 95 17.67 26.49 -29.85
C THR A 95 16.30 26.40 -29.20
N LYS A 96 15.49 27.46 -29.35
CA LYS A 96 14.07 27.40 -28.97
C LYS A 96 13.32 26.58 -30.00
N ILE A 97 12.49 25.65 -29.55
CA ILE A 97 11.71 24.76 -30.40
C ILE A 97 10.24 24.80 -30.01
N GLU A 98 9.36 24.34 -30.91
CA GLU A 98 7.97 24.05 -30.59
C GLU A 98 7.85 22.75 -29.78
N ALA A 99 6.72 22.56 -29.08
CA ALA A 99 6.53 21.42 -28.19
C ALA A 99 6.54 20.08 -28.95
N GLU A 100 6.00 20.06 -30.17
CA GLU A 100 5.88 18.90 -31.05
C GLU A 100 7.23 18.42 -31.57
N ALA A 101 8.25 19.28 -31.56
CA ALA A 101 9.61 18.95 -31.98
C ALA A 101 10.41 18.21 -30.89
N ILE A 102 9.86 18.08 -29.67
CA ILE A 102 10.45 17.21 -28.65
C ILE A 102 10.22 15.77 -29.08
N PRO A 103 11.27 14.94 -29.23
CA PRO A 103 11.11 13.54 -29.57
C PRO A 103 10.15 12.86 -28.60
N LYS A 104 9.12 12.18 -29.14
CA LYS A 104 8.21 11.31 -28.37
C LYS A 104 8.96 10.03 -27.96
N THR A 105 10.08 10.17 -27.25
CA THR A 105 10.80 9.02 -26.71
C THR A 105 10.17 8.63 -25.38
N SER A 106 10.04 7.32 -25.18
CA SER A 106 9.53 6.72 -23.96
C SER A 106 10.54 6.82 -22.83
N TYR A 107 10.93 8.03 -22.43
CA TYR A 107 11.42 8.15 -21.06
C TYR A 107 10.29 7.69 -20.17
N SER A 108 10.57 6.68 -19.34
CA SER A 108 9.67 6.33 -18.25
C SER A 108 9.59 7.58 -17.39
N THR A 109 8.56 8.39 -17.62
CA THR A 109 8.25 9.47 -16.72
C THR A 109 7.96 8.77 -15.42
N ASN A 110 8.90 8.81 -14.49
CA ASN A 110 8.62 8.65 -13.08
C ASN A 110 7.82 9.89 -12.62
N LYS A 111 6.74 10.27 -13.34
CA LYS A 111 5.49 10.47 -12.63
C LYS A 111 5.35 9.19 -11.81
N PRO A 112 4.94 9.22 -10.54
CA PRO A 112 4.20 8.09 -10.07
C PRO A 112 3.02 8.02 -11.04
N THR A 113 3.16 7.20 -12.09
CA THR A 113 2.07 6.46 -12.66
C THR A 113 1.37 6.01 -11.40
N GLU A 114 0.20 6.60 -11.12
CA GLU A 114 -0.75 6.01 -10.22
C GLU A 114 -0.65 4.52 -10.55
N PRO A 115 -0.03 3.71 -9.66
CA PRO A 115 0.61 2.48 -10.06
C PRO A 115 -0.41 1.77 -10.91
N GLN A 116 -0.10 1.56 -12.21
CA GLN A 116 -0.90 0.73 -13.11
C GLN A 116 -1.33 -0.39 -12.20
N PRO A 117 -2.63 -0.48 -11.80
CA PRO A 117 -2.97 -1.14 -10.56
C PRO A 117 -2.34 -2.50 -10.67
N GLU A 118 -1.26 -2.74 -9.89
CA GLU A 118 -0.56 -4.02 -9.94
C GLU A 118 -1.71 -5.01 -9.89
N PRO A 119 -1.85 -5.94 -10.87
CA PRO A 119 -3.06 -6.72 -11.05
C PRO A 119 -3.47 -7.14 -9.66
N LYS A 120 -4.56 -6.52 -9.13
CA LYS A 120 -4.75 -6.39 -7.68
C LYS A 120 -4.48 -7.77 -7.13
N PRO A 121 -3.43 -7.98 -6.30
CA PRO A 121 -3.00 -9.34 -5.97
C PRO A 121 -4.25 -10.07 -5.55
N TYR A 122 -4.63 -11.12 -6.31
CA TYR A 122 -6.00 -11.65 -6.35
C TYR A 122 -6.60 -11.58 -4.94
N ARG A 123 -7.52 -10.63 -4.75
CA ARG A 123 -8.22 -10.48 -3.49
C ARG A 123 -9.51 -11.25 -3.68
N PRO A 124 -9.60 -12.51 -3.20
CA PRO A 124 -10.85 -13.24 -3.28
C PRO A 124 -11.99 -12.37 -2.74
N SER A 125 -13.14 -12.43 -3.40
CA SER A 125 -14.35 -11.81 -2.86
C SER A 125 -14.55 -12.31 -1.43
N ARG A 126 -14.73 -11.39 -0.48
CA ARG A 126 -14.90 -11.77 0.92
C ARG A 126 -16.12 -12.68 1.11
N ASN A 127 -17.17 -12.41 0.35
CA ASN A 127 -18.48 -12.98 0.61
C ASN A 127 -18.94 -13.95 -0.48
N VAL A 128 -18.24 -14.10 -1.60
CA VAL A 128 -18.58 -15.08 -2.66
C VAL A 128 -17.38 -15.99 -2.86
N SER A 129 -17.61 -17.30 -2.92
CA SER A 129 -16.55 -18.26 -3.18
C SER A 129 -15.88 -18.00 -4.54
N PRO A 130 -14.58 -18.31 -4.68
CA PRO A 130 -13.85 -18.15 -5.94
C PRO A 130 -14.51 -18.81 -7.16
N ASP A 131 -15.15 -19.97 -6.98
CA ASP A 131 -15.88 -20.69 -8.03
C ASP A 131 -17.28 -20.11 -8.32
N GLY A 132 -17.70 -19.09 -7.57
CA GLY A 132 -18.97 -18.38 -7.73
C GLY A 132 -20.19 -19.17 -7.26
N LYS A 133 -20.03 -20.33 -6.62
CA LYS A 133 -21.16 -21.20 -6.22
C LYS A 133 -21.77 -20.85 -4.87
N TRP A 134 -21.00 -20.24 -3.97
CA TRP A 134 -21.42 -20.01 -2.60
C TRP A 134 -21.31 -18.54 -2.22
N LYS A 135 -22.29 -18.05 -1.46
CA LYS A 135 -22.26 -16.74 -0.81
C LYS A 135 -22.25 -16.91 0.70
N ALA A 136 -21.22 -16.41 1.36
CA ALA A 136 -21.11 -16.34 2.81
C ALA A 136 -21.69 -15.03 3.35
N PHE A 137 -22.42 -15.10 4.45
CA PHE A 137 -23.04 -13.94 5.10
C PHE A 137 -23.23 -14.19 6.60
N ILE A 138 -23.55 -13.12 7.33
CA ILE A 138 -23.87 -13.18 8.75
C ILE A 138 -25.39 -13.04 8.91
N LYS A 139 -26.00 -13.97 9.65
CA LYS A 139 -27.42 -13.98 10.03
C LYS A 139 -27.51 -14.43 11.47
N ASP A 140 -28.33 -13.76 12.29
CA ASP A 140 -28.49 -14.05 13.72
C ASP A 140 -27.15 -14.24 14.46
N HIS A 141 -26.22 -13.31 14.20
CA HIS A 141 -24.85 -13.28 14.74
C HIS A 141 -23.93 -14.45 14.35
N ASN A 142 -24.37 -15.35 13.46
CA ASN A 142 -23.67 -16.55 13.05
C ASN A 142 -23.30 -16.52 11.57
N VAL A 143 -22.34 -17.37 11.18
CA VAL A 143 -21.90 -17.53 9.79
C VAL A 143 -22.83 -18.50 9.08
N PHE A 144 -23.34 -18.08 7.93
CA PHE A 144 -24.10 -18.90 7.00
C PHE A 144 -23.46 -18.85 5.62
N VAL A 145 -23.69 -19.90 4.84
CA VAL A 145 -23.46 -19.90 3.40
C VAL A 145 -24.74 -20.30 2.67
N ARG A 146 -24.92 -19.80 1.45
CA ARG A 146 -26.01 -20.24 0.57
C ARG A 146 -25.51 -20.40 -0.85
N SER A 147 -26.14 -21.29 -1.60
CA SER A 147 -25.88 -21.42 -3.03
C SER A 147 -26.19 -20.11 -3.75
N THR A 148 -25.42 -19.75 -4.78
CA THR A 148 -25.74 -18.57 -5.62
C THR A 148 -26.89 -18.82 -6.59
N LYS A 149 -27.24 -20.10 -6.80
CA LYS A 149 -28.34 -20.53 -7.69
C LYS A 149 -29.58 -21.03 -6.93
N GLY A 150 -29.51 -21.13 -5.61
CA GLY A 150 -30.58 -21.66 -4.77
C GLY A 150 -30.83 -20.79 -3.55
N GLU A 151 -31.82 -21.20 -2.76
CA GLU A 151 -32.24 -20.46 -1.54
C GLU A 151 -31.83 -21.15 -0.24
N GLU A 152 -31.35 -22.39 -0.31
CA GLU A 152 -30.96 -23.15 0.88
C GLU A 152 -29.75 -22.52 1.57
N GLU A 153 -29.91 -22.31 2.89
CA GLU A 153 -28.89 -21.75 3.77
C GLU A 153 -28.29 -22.84 4.65
N ILE A 154 -26.96 -22.93 4.66
CA ILE A 154 -26.19 -23.82 5.53
C ILE A 154 -25.58 -23.00 6.65
N GLN A 155 -25.95 -23.31 7.88
CA GLN A 155 -25.40 -22.69 9.08
C GLN A 155 -24.03 -23.28 9.44
N LEU A 156 -22.98 -22.45 9.47
CA LEU A 156 -21.61 -22.88 9.78
C LEU A 156 -21.26 -22.71 11.27
N SER A 157 -21.87 -21.75 11.98
CA SER A 157 -21.65 -21.51 13.41
C SER A 157 -22.95 -21.40 14.19
N LYS A 158 -22.92 -21.67 15.50
CA LYS A 158 -24.11 -21.66 16.37
C LYS A 158 -23.99 -20.82 17.64
N ASP A 159 -22.82 -20.26 17.92
CA ASP A 159 -22.49 -19.64 19.20
C ASP A 159 -22.13 -18.14 19.09
N GLY A 160 -22.56 -17.50 18.00
CA GLY A 160 -22.58 -16.05 17.86
C GLY A 160 -23.66 -15.39 18.72
N LYS A 161 -23.36 -14.18 19.22
CA LYS A 161 -24.27 -13.36 20.06
C LYS A 161 -24.17 -11.88 19.67
N SER A 162 -25.11 -11.06 20.11
CA SER A 162 -25.14 -9.62 19.81
C SER A 162 -23.90 -8.85 20.31
N ASP A 163 -23.35 -9.27 21.44
CA ASP A 163 -22.12 -8.74 22.05
C ASP A 163 -20.86 -9.52 21.65
N ASN A 164 -20.98 -10.54 20.79
CA ASN A 164 -19.89 -11.38 20.32
C ASN A 164 -20.26 -12.04 18.98
N SER A 165 -20.47 -11.21 17.96
CA SER A 165 -21.04 -11.61 16.67
C SER A 165 -19.95 -12.05 15.70
N TYR A 166 -20.25 -13.04 14.87
CA TYR A 166 -19.41 -13.33 13.71
C TYR A 166 -19.42 -12.17 12.71
N GLN A 167 -18.28 -11.94 12.08
CA GLN A 167 -18.06 -10.88 11.10
C GLN A 167 -17.04 -11.32 10.04
N ALA A 168 -17.10 -10.66 8.88
CA ALA A 168 -16.12 -10.76 7.80
C ALA A 168 -15.73 -12.21 7.46
N PRO A 169 -16.61 -12.97 6.79
CA PRO A 169 -16.19 -14.21 6.15
C PRO A 169 -15.09 -13.92 5.11
N PHE A 170 -14.10 -14.82 5.01
CA PHE A 170 -13.00 -14.79 4.06
C PHE A 170 -12.84 -16.17 3.43
N TRP A 171 -13.24 -16.31 2.16
CA TRP A 171 -13.04 -17.53 1.39
C TRP A 171 -11.57 -17.76 1.05
N SER A 172 -11.13 -19.01 1.20
CA SER A 172 -9.92 -19.51 0.54
C SER A 172 -10.13 -19.58 -0.97
N SER A 173 -9.04 -19.50 -1.76
CA SER A 173 -9.10 -19.69 -3.21
C SER A 173 -9.57 -21.10 -3.62
N ASN A 174 -9.62 -22.05 -2.68
CA ASN A 174 -10.13 -23.41 -2.92
C ASN A 174 -11.67 -23.53 -2.91
N SER A 175 -12.42 -22.45 -2.64
CA SER A 175 -13.90 -22.42 -2.60
C SER A 175 -14.59 -23.34 -1.58
N ASN A 176 -13.83 -24.02 -0.73
CA ASN A 176 -14.35 -24.91 0.31
C ASN A 176 -14.14 -24.34 1.72
N ASN A 177 -12.96 -23.79 1.98
CA ASN A 177 -12.59 -23.33 3.31
C ASN A 177 -12.83 -21.84 3.51
N LEU A 178 -13.28 -21.50 4.72
CA LEU A 178 -13.65 -20.16 5.11
C LEU A 178 -13.03 -19.82 6.47
N ILE A 179 -12.56 -18.59 6.62
CA ILE A 179 -12.25 -18.03 7.94
C ILE A 179 -13.21 -16.89 8.24
N SER A 180 -13.73 -16.82 9.46
CA SER A 180 -14.47 -15.68 9.97
C SER A 180 -14.00 -15.34 11.38
N PHE A 181 -14.24 -14.10 11.80
CA PHE A 181 -13.88 -13.65 13.14
C PHE A 181 -15.13 -13.50 13.98
N ARG A 182 -15.13 -14.11 15.16
CA ARG A 182 -16.12 -13.80 16.19
C ARG A 182 -15.61 -12.61 16.98
N VAL A 183 -16.35 -11.50 16.94
CA VAL A 183 -15.89 -10.19 17.36
C VAL A 183 -16.65 -9.75 18.60
N GLN A 184 -15.92 -9.65 19.71
CA GLN A 184 -16.39 -8.97 20.90
C GLN A 184 -16.09 -7.47 20.74
N PRO A 185 -17.11 -6.58 20.68
CA PRO A 185 -16.89 -5.16 20.53
C PRO A 185 -16.08 -4.57 21.68
N GLY A 186 -15.24 -3.60 21.36
CA GLY A 186 -14.56 -2.79 22.36
C GLY A 186 -15.51 -1.80 23.03
N LYS A 187 -15.10 -1.27 24.19
CA LYS A 187 -15.76 -0.15 24.86
C LYS A 187 -14.81 1.04 24.81
N VAL A 188 -15.11 1.98 23.90
CA VAL A 188 -14.34 3.21 23.71
C VAL A 188 -15.21 4.37 24.18
N SER A 189 -14.67 5.14 25.13
CA SER A 189 -15.34 6.31 25.68
C SER A 189 -15.26 7.50 24.72
N GLU A 190 -16.16 8.46 24.94
CA GLU A 190 -16.14 9.72 24.23
C GLU A 190 -15.22 10.72 24.93
N VAL A 191 -14.59 11.57 24.14
CA VAL A 191 -13.91 12.77 24.62
C VAL A 191 -14.55 13.99 23.98
N HIS A 192 -14.51 15.09 24.71
CA HIS A 192 -15.12 16.34 24.31
C HIS A 192 -14.05 17.41 24.11
N LEU A 193 -14.14 18.13 22.99
CA LEU A 193 -13.29 19.25 22.66
C LEU A 193 -14.17 20.49 22.52
N VAL A 194 -13.86 21.55 23.25
CA VAL A 194 -14.55 22.84 23.13
C VAL A 194 -13.73 23.74 22.20
N ALA A 195 -14.26 24.02 21.01
CA ALA A 195 -13.68 24.99 20.10
C ALA A 195 -14.13 26.40 20.51
N SER A 196 -13.28 27.11 21.26
CA SER A 196 -13.55 28.46 21.78
C SER A 196 -13.57 29.55 20.69
N SER A 197 -12.85 29.37 19.58
CA SER A 197 -12.83 30.29 18.44
C SER A 197 -13.02 29.54 17.12
N PRO A 198 -14.26 29.20 16.76
CA PRO A 198 -14.54 28.50 15.50
C PRO A 198 -14.12 29.32 14.28
N LYS A 199 -13.74 28.66 13.18
CA LYS A 199 -13.27 29.32 11.93
C LYS A 199 -14.25 30.36 11.36
N GLY A 200 -15.55 30.20 11.60
CA GLY A 200 -16.58 31.17 11.18
C GLY A 200 -16.90 32.26 12.21
N GLY A 201 -16.14 32.36 13.31
CA GLY A 201 -16.47 33.21 14.46
C GLY A 201 -17.64 32.67 15.30
N GLY A 202 -18.08 33.46 16.29
CA GLY A 202 -19.26 33.20 17.12
C GLY A 202 -18.99 32.42 18.41
N ARG A 203 -20.08 31.87 18.99
CA ARG A 203 -20.03 31.12 20.25
C ARG A 203 -19.21 29.84 20.14
N ALA A 204 -18.69 29.37 21.28
CA ALA A 204 -17.95 28.12 21.36
C ALA A 204 -18.75 26.92 20.86
N LYS A 205 -18.08 25.94 20.25
CA LYS A 205 -18.69 24.71 19.72
C LYS A 205 -18.15 23.47 20.44
N LEU A 206 -19.04 22.57 20.83
CA LEU A 206 -18.68 21.27 21.39
C LEU A 206 -18.48 20.26 20.26
N HIS A 207 -17.32 19.61 20.24
CA HIS A 207 -17.01 18.49 19.36
C HIS A 207 -16.86 17.22 20.19
N THR A 208 -17.64 16.20 19.86
CA THR A 208 -17.58 14.90 20.53
C THR A 208 -17.00 13.88 19.55
N ARG A 209 -16.05 13.07 20.03
CA ARG A 209 -15.50 11.94 19.27
C ARG A 209 -15.19 10.77 20.18
N LYS A 210 -15.26 9.55 19.64
CA LYS A 210 -14.70 8.38 20.31
C LYS A 210 -13.19 8.45 20.28
N TYR A 211 -12.54 8.29 21.43
CA TYR A 211 -11.09 8.34 21.52
C TYR A 211 -10.62 7.33 22.59
N PRO A 212 -9.99 6.21 22.18
CA PRO A 212 -9.54 5.20 23.13
C PRO A 212 -8.35 5.72 23.93
N LEU A 213 -8.46 5.65 25.25
CA LEU A 213 -7.37 5.94 26.19
C LEU A 213 -6.57 4.67 26.53
N PRO A 214 -5.33 4.81 27.06
CA PRO A 214 -4.61 3.68 27.63
C PRO A 214 -5.48 2.92 28.64
N GLY A 215 -5.51 1.58 28.52
CA GLY A 215 -6.37 0.72 29.34
C GLY A 215 -7.76 0.43 28.76
N ASP A 216 -8.28 1.25 27.83
CA ASP A 216 -9.60 0.99 27.23
C ASP A 216 -9.66 -0.36 26.53
N LYS A 217 -10.82 -1.00 26.57
CA LYS A 217 -11.02 -2.32 25.95
C LYS A 217 -11.23 -2.14 24.45
N PHE A 218 -10.26 -2.57 23.65
CA PHE A 218 -10.44 -2.70 22.21
C PHE A 218 -11.28 -3.92 21.85
N ALA A 219 -11.78 -3.93 20.62
CA ALA A 219 -12.46 -5.10 20.08
C ALA A 219 -11.50 -6.30 20.06
N LYS A 220 -12.02 -7.46 20.44
CA LYS A 220 -11.28 -8.73 20.38
C LYS A 220 -11.84 -9.56 19.25
N HIS A 221 -10.96 -10.16 18.46
CA HIS A 221 -11.31 -10.97 17.31
C HIS A 221 -10.79 -12.39 17.54
N GLU A 222 -11.71 -13.34 17.64
CA GLU A 222 -11.42 -14.77 17.74
C GLU A 222 -11.50 -15.41 16.35
N LEU A 223 -10.41 -16.03 15.91
CA LEU A 223 -10.37 -16.69 14.62
C LEU A 223 -11.16 -18.00 14.64
N ASN A 224 -12.01 -18.18 13.64
CA ASN A 224 -12.80 -19.39 13.44
C ASN A 224 -12.60 -19.87 12.00
N TRP A 225 -12.24 -21.14 11.86
CA TRP A 225 -12.03 -21.81 10.57
C TRP A 225 -13.19 -22.77 10.30
N PHE A 226 -13.61 -22.84 9.04
CA PHE A 226 -14.71 -23.69 8.58
C PHE A 226 -14.32 -24.48 7.31
N ASP A 227 -14.87 -25.69 7.20
CA ASP A 227 -14.81 -26.57 6.03
C ASP A 227 -16.25 -26.86 5.58
N LEU A 228 -16.62 -26.35 4.40
CA LEU A 228 -18.00 -26.41 3.91
C LEU A 228 -18.39 -27.83 3.50
N GLU A 229 -17.55 -28.54 2.77
CA GLU A 229 -17.81 -29.91 2.33
C GLU A 229 -17.97 -30.84 3.54
N ALA A 230 -17.10 -30.71 4.55
CA ALA A 230 -17.27 -31.43 5.80
C ALA A 230 -18.59 -31.06 6.52
N LYS A 231 -19.07 -29.82 6.38
CA LYS A 231 -20.37 -29.41 6.95
C LYS A 231 -21.55 -29.99 6.18
N ILE A 232 -21.46 -30.09 4.87
CA ILE A 232 -22.51 -30.68 4.02
C ILE A 232 -22.63 -32.18 4.31
N ASN A 233 -21.50 -32.85 4.55
CA ASN A 233 -21.43 -34.27 4.84
C ASN A 233 -21.44 -34.59 6.36
N ASP A 234 -21.82 -33.61 7.19
CA ASP A 234 -21.79 -33.73 8.66
C ASP A 234 -22.58 -34.97 9.11
N GLY A 235 -21.89 -35.92 9.77
CA GLY A 235 -22.44 -37.20 10.19
C GLY A 235 -22.05 -38.43 9.35
N GLN A 236 -21.38 -38.26 8.20
CA GLN A 236 -20.90 -39.39 7.39
C GLN A 236 -19.43 -39.77 7.67
N ASP A 237 -18.56 -38.79 7.87
CA ASP A 237 -17.10 -38.98 7.94
C ASP A 237 -16.46 -38.53 9.27
N ASN A 238 -17.26 -38.05 10.23
CA ASN A 238 -16.81 -37.44 11.50
C ASN A 238 -15.75 -36.33 11.33
N LYS A 239 -15.63 -35.74 10.13
CA LYS A 239 -14.64 -34.70 9.87
C LYS A 239 -15.10 -33.40 10.52
N LYS A 240 -14.20 -32.77 11.27
CA LYS A 240 -14.49 -31.48 11.92
C LYS A 240 -14.68 -30.40 10.85
N HIS A 241 -15.85 -29.78 10.84
CA HIS A 241 -16.21 -28.71 9.92
C HIS A 241 -16.05 -27.30 10.50
N HIS A 242 -15.86 -27.16 11.81
CA HIS A 242 -15.61 -25.89 12.50
C HIS A 242 -14.52 -26.08 13.55
N LEU A 243 -13.48 -25.24 13.49
CA LEU A 243 -12.39 -25.20 14.46
C LEU A 243 -12.16 -23.78 14.97
N LYS A 244 -11.74 -23.69 16.23
CA LYS A 244 -11.25 -22.47 16.87
C LYS A 244 -9.79 -22.64 17.23
N PRO A 245 -8.87 -22.25 16.33
CA PRO A 245 -7.45 -22.44 16.57
C PRO A 245 -6.98 -21.72 17.84
N GLN A 246 -6.08 -22.36 18.60
CA GLN A 246 -5.49 -21.79 19.82
C GLN A 246 -4.38 -20.79 19.50
N VAL A 247 -4.73 -19.72 18.78
CA VAL A 247 -3.78 -18.70 18.29
C VAL A 247 -3.84 -17.39 19.09
N GLY A 248 -4.68 -17.38 20.14
CA GLY A 248 -4.97 -16.21 20.97
C GLY A 248 -5.91 -15.21 20.29
N LEU A 249 -6.43 -14.27 21.07
CA LEU A 249 -7.32 -13.23 20.57
C LEU A 249 -6.52 -12.10 19.92
N ILE A 250 -7.01 -11.59 18.80
CA ILE A 250 -6.48 -10.37 18.18
C ILE A 250 -7.20 -9.20 18.85
N ASP A 251 -6.47 -8.47 19.70
CA ASP A 251 -6.98 -7.39 20.55
C ASP A 251 -6.36 -6.03 20.24
N PHE A 252 -5.62 -5.94 19.13
CA PHE A 252 -5.01 -4.72 18.63
C PHE A 252 -5.19 -4.60 17.11
N GLY A 253 -6.12 -3.73 16.71
CA GLY A 253 -6.48 -3.51 15.30
C GLY A 253 -7.36 -4.62 14.69
N TRP A 254 -7.79 -4.40 13.44
CA TRP A 254 -8.53 -5.39 12.68
C TRP A 254 -7.58 -6.46 12.10
N PRO A 255 -7.96 -7.75 12.09
CA PRO A 255 -7.14 -8.81 11.51
C PRO A 255 -6.82 -8.57 10.03
N ASN A 256 -5.52 -8.61 9.67
CA ASN A 256 -5.07 -8.51 8.28
C ASN A 256 -4.70 -9.90 7.76
N LEU A 257 -5.72 -10.66 7.37
CA LEU A 257 -5.59 -12.02 6.85
C LEU A 257 -5.36 -12.02 5.33
N ARG A 258 -4.47 -12.90 4.88
CA ARG A 258 -4.19 -13.16 3.46
C ARG A 258 -4.12 -14.65 3.20
N TRP A 259 -4.77 -15.09 2.13
CA TRP A 259 -4.60 -16.44 1.61
C TRP A 259 -3.36 -16.52 0.72
N THR A 260 -2.69 -17.67 0.72
CA THR A 260 -1.74 -18.02 -0.33
C THR A 260 -2.48 -18.24 -1.65
N PRO A 261 -1.85 -17.98 -2.81
CA PRO A 261 -2.52 -18.11 -4.11
C PRO A 261 -3.13 -19.50 -4.36
N ASP A 262 -2.46 -20.55 -3.89
CA ASP A 262 -2.88 -21.95 -3.97
C ASP A 262 -4.04 -22.32 -3.02
N GLY A 263 -4.45 -21.42 -2.13
CA GLY A 263 -5.56 -21.62 -1.20
C GLY A 263 -5.25 -22.56 -0.05
N ARG A 264 -3.99 -23.00 0.08
CA ARG A 264 -3.59 -23.95 1.11
C ARG A 264 -3.41 -23.31 2.47
N TYR A 265 -2.97 -22.05 2.54
CA TYR A 265 -2.66 -21.41 3.81
C TYR A 265 -3.31 -20.03 3.93
N ALA A 266 -3.83 -19.73 5.11
CA ALA A 266 -4.12 -18.36 5.53
C ALA A 266 -3.01 -17.87 6.47
N ARG A 267 -2.54 -16.64 6.26
CA ARG A 267 -1.56 -15.98 7.11
C ARG A 267 -2.11 -14.66 7.62
N TYR A 268 -1.83 -14.36 8.88
CA TYR A 268 -2.13 -13.05 9.44
C TYR A 268 -1.07 -12.61 10.43
N ARG A 269 -0.93 -11.29 10.57
CA ARG A 269 -0.08 -10.65 11.58
C ARG A 269 -0.86 -10.50 12.88
N LYS A 270 -0.22 -10.80 14.00
CA LYS A 270 -0.72 -10.55 15.35
C LYS A 270 0.32 -9.78 16.14
N VAL A 271 -0.05 -8.57 16.56
CA VAL A 271 0.71 -7.77 17.52
C VAL A 271 -0.02 -7.92 18.85
N ASP A 272 0.70 -8.32 19.89
CA ASP A 272 0.12 -8.35 21.23
C ASP A 272 0.12 -6.93 21.80
N ARG A 273 -0.96 -6.56 22.50
CA ARG A 273 -1.07 -5.26 23.17
C ARG A 273 0.13 -5.05 24.11
N GLY A 274 0.73 -3.87 24.04
CA GLY A 274 2.01 -3.57 24.71
C GLY A 274 3.24 -3.77 23.80
N HIS A 275 3.04 -4.27 22.57
CA HIS A 275 4.08 -4.39 21.53
C HIS A 275 5.27 -5.29 21.90
N GLN A 276 5.19 -6.12 22.94
CA GLN A 276 6.28 -7.01 23.36
C GLN A 276 6.35 -8.33 22.59
N ARG A 277 5.32 -8.67 21.79
CA ARG A 277 5.30 -9.88 20.97
C ARG A 277 4.68 -9.63 19.61
N PHE A 278 5.35 -10.12 18.58
CA PHE A 278 4.90 -10.03 17.20
C PHE A 278 4.90 -11.43 16.57
N ARG A 279 3.79 -11.80 15.94
CA ARG A 279 3.64 -13.10 15.30
C ARG A 279 3.16 -12.97 13.86
N VAL A 280 3.68 -13.82 13.01
CA VAL A 280 3.02 -14.21 11.75
C VAL A 280 2.51 -15.62 11.94
N ILE A 281 1.19 -15.76 11.93
CA ILE A 281 0.51 -17.02 12.21
C ILE A 281 -0.02 -17.55 10.89
N GLU A 282 0.26 -18.82 10.62
CA GLU A 282 -0.21 -19.55 9.44
C GLU A 282 -1.21 -20.63 9.86
N ILE A 283 -2.27 -20.79 9.06
CA ILE A 283 -3.34 -21.77 9.23
C ILE A 283 -3.40 -22.58 7.94
N ASP A 284 -3.31 -23.90 8.05
CA ASP A 284 -3.54 -24.83 6.94
C ASP A 284 -5.04 -24.98 6.69
N ALA A 285 -5.46 -24.70 5.46
CA ALA A 285 -6.85 -24.64 5.05
C ALA A 285 -7.55 -26.00 5.10
N PHE A 286 -6.83 -27.11 4.90
CA PHE A 286 -7.43 -28.45 4.80
C PHE A 286 -7.54 -29.14 6.15
N THR A 287 -6.63 -28.79 7.07
CA THR A 287 -6.54 -29.45 8.38
C THR A 287 -6.97 -28.55 9.54
N GLY A 288 -7.04 -27.24 9.32
CA GLY A 288 -7.25 -26.24 10.36
C GLY A 288 -6.09 -26.13 11.38
N LYS A 289 -4.98 -26.85 11.16
CA LYS A 289 -3.78 -26.77 12.01
C LYS A 289 -3.11 -25.42 11.83
N THR A 290 -2.46 -24.96 12.90
CA THR A 290 -1.81 -23.64 12.92
C THR A 290 -0.37 -23.72 13.39
N ARG A 291 0.46 -22.78 12.92
CA ARG A 291 1.83 -22.57 13.41
C ARG A 291 2.22 -21.10 13.39
N ASN A 292 3.15 -20.72 14.26
CA ASN A 292 3.83 -19.43 14.15
C ASN A 292 4.98 -19.59 13.14
N VAL A 293 4.91 -18.87 12.03
CA VAL A 293 6.01 -18.78 11.05
C VAL A 293 7.06 -17.80 11.55
N ILE A 294 6.62 -16.74 12.23
CA ILE A 294 7.45 -15.78 12.96
C ILE A 294 6.86 -15.64 14.36
N ASP A 295 7.71 -15.61 15.38
CA ASP A 295 7.33 -15.40 16.79
C ASP A 295 8.44 -14.62 17.50
N GLU A 296 8.39 -13.30 17.35
CA GLU A 296 9.34 -12.38 17.96
C GLU A 296 8.85 -11.92 19.33
N LYS A 297 9.77 -11.83 20.30
CA LYS A 297 9.51 -11.35 21.65
C LYS A 297 10.60 -10.37 22.08
N SER A 298 10.22 -9.39 22.90
CA SER A 298 11.13 -8.43 23.50
C SER A 298 10.70 -8.09 24.92
N ASP A 299 11.65 -7.89 25.81
CA ASP A 299 11.39 -7.37 27.17
C ASP A 299 10.97 -5.89 27.14
N THR A 300 11.27 -5.18 26.05
CA THR A 300 10.92 -3.76 25.86
C THR A 300 9.73 -3.60 24.92
N PHE A 301 9.97 -3.32 23.64
CA PHE A 301 8.95 -3.21 22.61
C PHE A 301 9.50 -3.59 21.24
N ILE A 302 8.63 -4.14 20.40
CA ILE A 302 8.87 -4.41 18.99
C ILE A 302 8.21 -3.26 18.22
N TRP A 303 8.99 -2.59 17.38
CA TRP A 303 8.48 -1.46 16.61
C TRP A 303 7.64 -1.92 15.40
N THR A 304 6.34 -2.14 15.61
CA THR A 304 5.43 -2.74 14.61
C THR A 304 4.59 -1.76 13.79
N GLU A 305 4.56 -0.49 14.20
CA GLU A 305 3.78 0.60 13.59
C GLU A 305 4.76 1.69 13.10
N HIS A 306 4.94 1.80 11.79
CA HIS A 306 5.70 2.89 11.17
C HIS A 306 4.72 3.97 10.72
N ALA A 307 4.84 5.18 11.25
CA ALA A 307 4.29 6.34 10.58
C ALA A 307 5.11 6.56 9.31
N LYS A 308 4.63 6.02 8.18
CA LYS A 308 5.29 6.10 6.86
C LYS A 308 5.58 7.53 6.43
N ASP A 309 4.93 8.50 7.06
CA ASP A 309 5.01 9.92 6.74
C ASP A 309 6.12 10.67 7.52
N LEU A 310 6.88 9.99 8.39
CA LEU A 310 7.97 10.62 9.17
C LEU A 310 9.36 10.52 8.51
N GLY A 311 9.46 10.05 7.26
CA GLY A 311 10.72 10.11 6.49
C GLY A 311 11.87 9.24 7.03
N VAL A 312 11.59 8.30 7.93
CA VAL A 312 12.59 7.34 8.44
C VAL A 312 12.84 6.28 7.35
N PRO A 313 14.07 6.12 6.84
CA PRO A 313 14.39 5.07 5.87
C PRO A 313 14.17 3.69 6.50
N LEU A 314 13.67 2.74 5.69
CA LEU A 314 13.61 1.33 6.09
C LEU A 314 15.03 0.87 6.41
N VAL A 315 15.26 0.40 7.63
CA VAL A 315 16.49 -0.30 7.98
C VAL A 315 16.32 -1.72 7.45
N ASN A 316 16.79 -1.93 6.22
CA ASN A 316 17.15 -3.23 5.65
C ASN A 316 18.44 -3.03 4.86
#